data_AF-D5ELC4-F1
#
_entry.id   AF-D5ELC4-F1
#
_cell.length_a   1.000
_cell.length_b   1.000
_cell.length_c   1.000
_cell.angle_alpha   90.00
_cell.angle_beta   90.00
_cell.angle_gamma   90.00
#
_symmetry.space_group_name_H-M   'P 1'
#
loop_
_entity.id
_entity.type
_entity.pdbx_description
1 polymer ?
#
loop_
_entity_poly.entity_id
_entity_poly.type
_entity_poly.pdbx_seq_one_letter_code
_entity_poly.pdbx_strand_id
1 'polypeptide(L)'
;MKRSLLNPLTCFLLAALAGFVAQVQAQTTTPLSLLWTYDSGTLPDGRTLASVGVVPTVGSDGSVAFSIVVQQGDSSAEQRIYWIDKEQADTDNPVAIFESSWSSDQYQVLAVRLNHLIYAEIDSGASTTDIFSLVRDPGATGVGSPSAATATIASSAVNSMVEQSRGPGVAYVFEGDFGDTSFKVHAFEILPVDTAELLEPTVIGVDSENVTLRFESVADAMYQLERSSDLSTWVTDGDQVVGNGVTLILQRPLPSTGQEFYRLRKL
;
A
#
# COMPACT_ATOMS: atom_id res chain seq x y z
N MET A 1 11.58 57.67 -45.99
CA MET A 1 12.00 56.40 -45.36
C MET A 1 11.77 56.49 -43.85
N LYS A 2 10.63 56.01 -43.35
CA LYS A 2 10.32 55.98 -41.91
C LYS A 2 10.78 54.63 -41.35
N ARG A 3 11.80 54.63 -40.50
CA ARG A 3 12.21 53.43 -39.73
C ARG A 3 11.24 53.29 -38.55
N SER A 4 10.43 52.23 -38.58
CA SER A 4 9.60 51.81 -37.46
C SER A 4 10.51 51.26 -36.36
N LEU A 5 10.57 51.96 -35.23
CA LEU A 5 11.20 51.49 -34.00
C LEU A 5 10.20 50.54 -33.32
N LEU A 6 10.40 49.23 -33.48
CA LEU A 6 9.75 48.25 -32.61
C LEU A 6 10.25 48.48 -31.17
N ASN A 7 9.29 48.69 -30.28
CA ASN A 7 9.48 48.96 -28.86
C ASN A 7 10.09 47.72 -28.16
N PRO A 8 11.22 47.83 -27.44
CA PRO A 8 11.86 46.70 -26.77
C PRO A 8 11.00 46.04 -25.67
N LEU A 9 9.91 46.71 -25.24
CA LEU A 9 8.96 46.16 -24.28
C LEU A 9 8.11 45.01 -24.86
N THR A 10 7.88 44.96 -26.16
CA THR A 10 6.99 43.97 -26.79
C THR A 10 7.67 42.62 -27.02
N CYS A 11 9.01 42.58 -27.09
CA CYS A 11 9.76 41.32 -27.17
C CYS A 11 9.84 40.58 -25.83
N PHE A 12 9.78 41.29 -24.70
CA PHE A 12 9.86 40.65 -23.38
C PHE A 12 8.55 39.98 -22.95
N LEU A 13 7.39 40.50 -23.38
CA LEU A 13 6.10 39.89 -23.06
C LEU A 13 5.79 38.62 -23.88
N LEU A 14 6.33 38.49 -25.11
CA LEU A 14 6.13 37.28 -25.92
C LEU A 14 7.04 36.11 -25.49
N ALA A 15 8.18 36.38 -24.87
CA ALA A 15 9.08 35.33 -24.37
C ALA A 15 8.61 34.75 -23.02
N ALA A 16 7.95 35.55 -22.18
CA ALA A 16 7.41 35.10 -20.89
C ALA A 16 6.16 34.21 -21.04
N LEU A 17 5.37 34.38 -22.10
CA LEU A 17 4.20 33.53 -22.36
C LEU A 17 4.56 32.20 -23.05
N ALA A 18 5.67 32.16 -23.81
CA ALA A 18 6.19 30.91 -24.37
C ALA A 18 6.96 30.05 -23.33
N GLY A 19 7.54 30.68 -22.30
CA GLY A 19 8.22 29.97 -21.20
C GLY A 19 7.27 29.33 -20.18
N PHE A 20 6.05 29.86 -20.02
CA PHE A 20 5.09 29.36 -19.03
C PHE A 20 4.14 28.27 -19.58
N VAL A 21 4.01 28.15 -20.91
CA VAL A 21 3.23 27.07 -21.55
C VAL A 21 4.08 25.81 -21.78
N ALA A 22 5.41 25.91 -21.76
CA ALA A 22 6.31 24.77 -21.87
C ALA A 22 6.61 24.05 -20.53
N GLN A 23 6.25 24.64 -19.38
CA GLN A 23 6.45 24.00 -18.05
C GLN A 23 5.23 23.22 -17.53
N VAL A 24 4.16 23.09 -18.33
CA VAL A 24 2.95 22.29 -17.97
C VAL A 24 2.75 21.11 -18.93
N GLN A 25 3.81 20.62 -19.59
CA GLN A 25 3.74 19.45 -20.47
C GLN A 25 4.82 18.38 -20.22
N ALA A 26 5.28 18.26 -18.98
CA ALA A 26 6.07 17.11 -18.55
C ALA A 26 5.62 16.58 -17.18
N GLN A 27 4.30 16.51 -16.93
CA GLN A 27 3.80 15.36 -16.19
C GLN A 27 3.76 14.22 -17.21
N THR A 28 4.87 13.49 -17.32
CA THR A 28 4.85 12.14 -17.88
C THR A 28 3.82 11.37 -17.06
N THR A 29 2.61 11.23 -17.58
CA THR A 29 1.61 10.33 -17.01
C THR A 29 2.21 8.94 -17.13
N THR A 30 2.79 8.47 -16.03
CA THR A 30 3.24 7.10 -15.84
C THR A 30 2.13 6.18 -16.35
N PRO A 31 2.27 5.51 -17.51
CA PRO A 31 1.18 4.70 -18.06
C PRO A 31 0.75 3.64 -17.03
N LEU A 32 -0.52 3.68 -16.65
CA LEU A 32 -1.15 2.61 -15.88
C LEU A 32 -1.50 1.47 -16.85
N SER A 33 -0.99 0.27 -16.58
CA SER A 33 -1.38 -0.93 -17.30
C SER A 33 -2.35 -1.73 -16.44
N LEU A 34 -3.57 -2.00 -16.93
CA LEU A 34 -4.50 -2.88 -16.21
C LEU A 34 -3.90 -4.30 -16.12
N LEU A 35 -3.86 -4.85 -14.90
CA LEU A 35 -3.43 -6.22 -14.63
C LEU A 35 -4.62 -7.17 -14.65
N TRP A 36 -5.65 -6.87 -13.86
CA TRP A 36 -6.87 -7.67 -13.74
C TRP A 36 -8.00 -6.85 -13.12
N THR A 37 -9.22 -7.36 -13.24
CA THR A 37 -10.41 -6.82 -12.56
C THR A 37 -11.12 -7.96 -11.83
N TYR A 38 -11.19 -7.86 -10.51
CA TYR A 38 -12.06 -8.71 -9.70
C TYR A 38 -13.47 -8.14 -9.74
N ASP A 39 -14.44 -8.99 -10.03
CA ASP A 39 -15.87 -8.67 -9.98
C ASP A 39 -16.52 -9.62 -8.98
N SER A 40 -17.19 -9.06 -7.96
CA SER A 40 -17.86 -9.86 -6.94
C SER A 40 -19.04 -10.65 -7.47
N GLY A 41 -19.50 -10.33 -8.69
CA GLY A 41 -20.83 -10.68 -9.15
C GLY A 41 -21.91 -10.06 -8.26
N THR A 42 -23.13 -10.58 -8.37
CA THR A 42 -24.23 -10.15 -7.51
C THR A 42 -24.05 -10.71 -6.09
N LEU A 43 -24.03 -9.81 -5.10
CA LEU A 43 -23.98 -10.12 -3.69
C LEU A 43 -25.17 -11.01 -3.29
N PRO A 44 -24.95 -12.03 -2.44
CA PRO A 44 -25.97 -13.02 -2.12
C PRO A 44 -27.06 -12.46 -1.19
N ASP A 45 -28.22 -13.11 -1.22
CA ASP A 45 -29.36 -12.90 -0.31
C ASP A 45 -29.93 -11.47 -0.30
N GLY A 46 -29.78 -10.75 -1.41
CA GLY A 46 -30.28 -9.38 -1.55
C GLY A 46 -29.49 -8.35 -0.76
N ARG A 47 -28.24 -8.66 -0.39
CA ARG A 47 -27.31 -7.72 0.23
C ARG A 47 -26.99 -6.57 -0.71
N THR A 48 -26.89 -5.37 -0.14
CA THR A 48 -26.43 -4.17 -0.83
C THR A 48 -25.21 -3.59 -0.12
N LEU A 49 -24.32 -2.95 -0.87
CA LEU A 49 -23.13 -2.33 -0.34
C LEU A 49 -23.51 -1.17 0.59
N ALA A 50 -22.93 -1.18 1.78
CA ALA A 50 -22.86 -0.01 2.64
C ALA A 50 -21.50 0.69 2.51
N SER A 51 -20.43 -0.07 2.26
CA SER A 51 -19.08 0.45 2.00
C SER A 51 -18.22 -0.62 1.31
N VAL A 52 -17.28 -0.18 0.47
CA VAL A 52 -16.29 -1.04 -0.21
C VAL A 52 -14.88 -0.50 0.05
N GLY A 53 -13.92 -1.40 0.24
CA GLY A 53 -12.51 -1.04 0.40
C GLY A 53 -12.25 -0.31 1.72
N VAL A 54 -12.90 -0.72 2.81
CA VAL A 54 -12.63 -0.16 4.14
C VAL A 54 -11.26 -0.66 4.60
N VAL A 55 -10.36 0.27 4.92
CA VAL A 55 -9.00 0.00 5.41
C VAL A 55 -8.26 -1.01 4.51
N PRO A 56 -8.04 -0.70 3.22
CA PRO A 56 -7.31 -1.60 2.34
C PRO A 56 -5.83 -1.56 2.73
N THR A 57 -5.23 -2.73 2.89
CA THR A 57 -3.81 -2.90 3.16
C THR A 57 -3.18 -3.63 1.99
N VAL A 58 -2.19 -2.99 1.37
CA VAL A 58 -1.40 -3.57 0.28
C VAL A 58 -0.12 -4.14 0.86
N GLY A 59 0.10 -5.43 0.61
CA GLY A 59 1.27 -6.16 1.04
C GLY A 59 2.49 -5.86 0.19
N SER A 60 3.66 -6.18 0.75
CA SER A 60 4.94 -5.98 0.07
C SER A 60 5.13 -6.82 -1.20
N ASP A 61 4.30 -7.85 -1.38
CA ASP A 61 4.37 -8.79 -2.49
C ASP A 61 3.53 -8.37 -3.70
N GLY A 62 2.66 -7.36 -3.57
CA GLY A 62 1.60 -7.21 -4.55
C GLY A 62 0.22 -7.21 -3.97
N SER A 63 -0.02 -8.14 -3.06
CA SER A 63 -1.37 -8.54 -2.70
C SER A 63 -2.11 -7.42 -1.97
N VAL A 64 -3.43 -7.43 -2.04
CA VAL A 64 -4.29 -6.47 -1.33
C VAL A 64 -5.27 -7.22 -0.47
N ALA A 65 -5.42 -6.79 0.78
CA ALA A 65 -6.53 -7.22 1.61
C ALA A 65 -7.39 -6.03 2.02
N PHE A 66 -8.69 -6.23 2.06
CA PHE A 66 -9.65 -5.17 2.34
C PHE A 66 -10.93 -5.80 2.90
N SER A 67 -11.74 -5.00 3.60
CA SER A 67 -13.09 -5.40 3.97
C SER A 67 -14.14 -4.67 3.14
N ILE A 68 -15.27 -5.34 2.96
CA ILE A 68 -16.52 -4.73 2.48
C ILE A 68 -17.55 -4.77 3.59
N VAL A 69 -18.43 -3.78 3.59
CA VAL A 69 -19.56 -3.70 4.51
C VAL A 69 -20.83 -3.72 3.68
N VAL A 70 -21.78 -4.54 4.08
CA VAL A 70 -23.08 -4.69 3.41
C VAL A 70 -24.22 -4.54 4.39
N GLN A 71 -25.40 -4.28 3.86
CA GLN A 71 -26.66 -4.31 4.58
C GLN A 71 -27.63 -5.26 3.88
N GLN A 72 -28.57 -5.82 4.65
CA GLN A 72 -29.64 -6.66 4.15
C GLN A 72 -30.98 -6.17 4.69
N GLY A 73 -31.62 -5.25 3.96
CA GLY A 73 -32.85 -4.57 4.41
C GLY A 73 -32.61 -3.82 5.72
N ASP A 74 -33.45 -4.08 6.73
CA ASP A 74 -33.36 -3.46 8.06
C ASP A 74 -32.43 -4.22 9.03
N SER A 75 -31.66 -5.19 8.53
CA SER A 75 -30.74 -5.99 9.36
C SER A 75 -29.47 -5.22 9.73
N SER A 76 -28.76 -5.69 10.76
CA SER A 76 -27.43 -5.17 11.10
C SER A 76 -26.46 -5.29 9.92
N ALA A 77 -25.53 -4.35 9.83
CA ALA A 77 -24.48 -4.40 8.82
C ALA A 77 -23.60 -5.64 9.03
N GLU A 78 -23.23 -6.28 7.93
CA GLU A 78 -22.31 -7.41 7.92
C GLU A 78 -21.03 -7.02 7.19
N GLN A 79 -19.93 -7.68 7.52
CA GLN A 79 -18.64 -7.47 6.90
C GLN A 79 -18.04 -8.78 6.39
N ARG A 80 -17.14 -8.65 5.42
CA ARG A 80 -16.30 -9.72 4.90
C ARG A 80 -14.95 -9.15 4.49
N ILE A 81 -13.88 -9.83 4.87
CA ILE A 81 -12.51 -9.61 4.37
C ILE A 81 -12.28 -10.41 3.09
N TYR A 82 -11.57 -9.77 2.17
CA TYR A 82 -10.95 -10.35 0.98
C TYR A 82 -9.43 -10.17 1.06
N TRP A 83 -8.69 -11.14 0.53
CA TRP A 83 -7.27 -11.01 0.25
C TRP A 83 -6.98 -11.57 -1.14
N ILE A 84 -6.43 -10.74 -2.01
CA ILE A 84 -6.25 -11.02 -3.43
C ILE A 84 -4.78 -10.81 -3.79
N ASP A 85 -4.21 -11.76 -4.53
CA ASP A 85 -2.84 -11.68 -5.03
C ASP A 85 -2.70 -10.62 -6.14
N LYS A 86 -1.54 -9.98 -6.26
CA LYS A 86 -1.21 -9.22 -7.47
C LYS A 86 -1.14 -10.14 -8.67
N GLU A 87 -0.52 -11.31 -8.50
CA GLU A 87 -0.34 -12.27 -9.59
C GLU A 87 -1.55 -13.20 -9.67
N GLN A 88 -2.35 -13.01 -10.70
CA GLN A 88 -3.54 -13.81 -10.96
C GLN A 88 -3.26 -14.78 -12.10
N ALA A 89 -3.52 -16.07 -11.89
CA ALA A 89 -3.32 -17.09 -12.91
C ALA A 89 -4.28 -16.89 -14.11
N ASP A 90 -5.47 -16.38 -13.83
CA ASP A 90 -6.45 -15.94 -14.82
C ASP A 90 -6.77 -14.45 -14.56
N THR A 91 -6.31 -13.57 -15.45
CA THR A 91 -6.51 -12.12 -15.34
C THR A 91 -7.95 -11.70 -15.66
N ASP A 92 -8.69 -12.53 -16.38
CA ASP A 92 -10.09 -12.28 -16.75
C ASP A 92 -11.03 -12.72 -15.63
N ASN A 93 -10.61 -13.68 -14.79
CA ASN A 93 -11.36 -14.17 -13.62
C ASN A 93 -10.44 -14.30 -12.40
N PRO A 94 -9.92 -13.18 -11.85
CA PRO A 94 -9.06 -13.24 -10.68
C PRO A 94 -9.83 -13.79 -9.48
N VAL A 95 -9.13 -14.54 -8.63
CA VAL A 95 -9.73 -15.21 -7.47
C VAL A 95 -9.03 -14.73 -6.21
N ALA A 96 -9.83 -14.48 -5.17
CA ALA A 96 -9.29 -14.17 -3.86
C ALA A 96 -8.56 -15.38 -3.28
N ILE A 97 -7.38 -15.14 -2.72
CA ILE A 97 -6.63 -16.12 -1.93
C ILE A 97 -7.46 -16.54 -0.70
N PHE A 98 -8.12 -15.57 -0.09
CA PHE A 98 -8.96 -15.75 1.08
C PHE A 98 -10.18 -14.85 1.01
N GLU A 99 -11.32 -15.42 1.37
CA GLU A 99 -12.55 -14.69 1.68
C GLU A 99 -13.11 -15.26 2.98
N SER A 100 -13.39 -14.38 3.94
CA SER A 100 -14.09 -14.76 5.18
C SER A 100 -15.58 -15.03 4.92
N SER A 101 -16.27 -15.60 5.91
CA SER A 101 -17.73 -15.63 5.90
C SER A 101 -18.29 -14.24 6.21
N TRP A 102 -19.56 -13.99 5.86
CA TRP A 102 -20.25 -12.79 6.34
C TRP A 102 -20.39 -12.85 7.86
N SER A 103 -20.01 -11.77 8.55
CA SER A 103 -20.11 -11.65 10.01
C SER A 103 -20.69 -10.29 10.38
N SER A 104 -21.42 -10.22 11.51
CA SER A 104 -21.80 -8.95 12.13
C SER A 104 -20.63 -8.25 12.83
N ASP A 105 -19.53 -8.97 13.04
CA ASP A 105 -18.34 -8.46 13.69
C ASP A 105 -17.57 -7.53 12.75
N GLN A 106 -16.84 -6.59 13.34
CA GLN A 106 -16.04 -5.66 12.57
C GLN A 106 -14.70 -6.28 12.25
N TYR A 107 -14.36 -6.25 10.97
CA TYR A 107 -13.08 -6.73 10.49
C TYR A 107 -12.14 -5.56 10.22
N GLN A 108 -10.94 -5.66 10.75
CA GLN A 108 -9.86 -4.72 10.48
C GLN A 108 -8.65 -5.46 9.94
N VAL A 109 -8.27 -5.18 8.69
CA VAL A 109 -7.01 -5.67 8.14
C VAL A 109 -5.87 -4.95 8.88
N LEU A 110 -5.00 -5.74 9.53
CA LEU A 110 -3.90 -5.21 10.33
C LEU A 110 -2.59 -5.22 9.56
N ALA A 111 -2.32 -6.29 8.81
CA ALA A 111 -1.16 -6.35 7.96
C ALA A 111 -1.28 -7.33 6.80
N VAL A 112 -0.61 -7.03 5.69
CA VAL A 112 -0.43 -7.96 4.56
C VAL A 112 1.05 -8.05 4.21
N ARG A 113 1.58 -9.26 4.10
CA ARG A 113 2.96 -9.56 3.72
C ARG A 113 2.97 -10.71 2.72
N LEU A 114 4.15 -10.99 2.18
CA LEU A 114 4.35 -12.16 1.32
C LEU A 114 3.79 -13.42 1.99
N ASN A 115 2.73 -13.97 1.39
CA ASN A 115 2.05 -15.17 1.87
C ASN A 115 1.49 -15.09 3.30
N HIS A 116 1.24 -13.89 3.84
CA HIS A 116 0.75 -13.74 5.22
C HIS A 116 -0.24 -12.58 5.36
N LEU A 117 -1.44 -12.89 5.82
CA LEU A 117 -2.46 -11.92 6.22
C LEU A 117 -2.64 -11.96 7.74
N ILE A 118 -2.70 -10.77 8.36
CA ILE A 118 -3.08 -10.58 9.75
C ILE A 118 -4.27 -9.62 9.79
N TYR A 119 -5.33 -10.01 10.48
CA TYR A 119 -6.53 -9.18 10.67
C TYR A 119 -7.09 -9.33 12.08
N ALA A 120 -7.86 -8.34 12.52
CA ALA A 120 -8.61 -8.38 13.75
C ALA A 120 -10.10 -8.57 13.44
N GLU A 121 -10.76 -9.37 14.27
CA GLU A 121 -12.21 -9.44 14.40
C GLU A 121 -12.59 -8.77 15.74
N ILE A 122 -13.42 -7.75 15.67
CA ILE A 122 -13.89 -6.99 16.82
C ILE A 122 -15.37 -7.32 16.97
N ASP A 123 -15.70 -8.03 18.04
CA ASP A 123 -17.08 -8.39 18.35
C ASP A 123 -17.92 -7.11 18.48
N SER A 124 -18.97 -7.00 17.67
CA SER A 124 -19.84 -5.82 17.65
C SER A 124 -20.59 -5.59 18.98
N GLY A 125 -20.65 -6.61 19.85
CA GLY A 125 -21.31 -6.58 21.16
C GLY A 125 -20.36 -6.76 22.37
N ALA A 126 -19.08 -7.07 22.18
CA ALA A 126 -18.12 -7.29 23.26
C ALA A 126 -16.85 -6.41 23.13
N SER A 127 -16.12 -6.22 24.23
CA SER A 127 -14.84 -5.51 24.23
C SER A 127 -13.65 -6.40 23.84
N THR A 128 -13.91 -7.49 23.13
CA THR A 128 -12.91 -8.48 22.73
C THR A 128 -12.50 -8.24 21.28
N THR A 129 -11.19 -8.31 21.05
CA THR A 129 -10.59 -8.26 19.72
C THR A 129 -9.77 -9.54 19.54
N ASP A 130 -10.20 -10.39 18.63
CA ASP A 130 -9.45 -11.58 18.25
C ASP A 130 -8.55 -11.24 17.06
N ILE A 131 -7.28 -11.64 17.15
CA ILE A 131 -6.32 -11.43 16.07
C ILE A 131 -6.11 -12.74 15.35
N PHE A 132 -6.31 -12.74 14.05
CA PHE A 132 -6.17 -13.89 13.18
C PHE A 132 -4.92 -13.74 12.32
N SER A 133 -4.23 -14.87 12.16
CA SER A 133 -3.07 -15.00 11.29
C SER A 133 -3.33 -16.10 10.27
N LEU A 134 -3.23 -15.75 8.99
CA LEU A 134 -3.40 -16.62 7.83
C LEU A 134 -2.09 -16.68 7.06
N VAL A 135 -1.48 -17.86 7.01
CA VAL A 135 -0.26 -18.10 6.22
C VAL A 135 -0.61 -18.96 5.02
N ARG A 136 -0.17 -18.54 3.83
CA ARG A 136 -0.24 -19.30 2.59
C ARG A 136 1.03 -20.12 2.45
N ASP A 137 0.89 -21.42 2.25
CA ASP A 137 2.06 -22.24 1.92
C ASP A 137 2.52 -21.93 0.48
N PRO A 138 3.82 -21.66 0.25
CA PRO A 138 4.34 -21.45 -1.09
C PRO A 138 4.10 -22.70 -1.97
N GLY A 139 3.22 -22.58 -2.96
CA GLY A 139 2.82 -23.68 -3.84
C GLY A 139 1.43 -24.26 -3.59
N ALA A 140 0.72 -23.81 -2.55
CA ALA A 140 -0.69 -24.12 -2.35
C ALA A 140 -1.59 -23.18 -3.15
N THR A 141 -2.69 -23.71 -3.69
CA THR A 141 -3.73 -22.94 -4.40
C THR A 141 -4.70 -22.20 -3.44
N GLY A 142 -4.41 -22.18 -2.14
CA GLY A 142 -5.24 -21.54 -1.11
C GLY A 142 -4.47 -21.34 0.19
N VAL A 143 -5.13 -20.72 1.17
CA VAL A 143 -4.59 -20.51 2.52
C VAL A 143 -4.95 -21.65 3.47
N GLY A 144 -4.09 -21.88 4.48
CA GLY A 144 -4.47 -22.70 5.63
C GLY A 144 -5.64 -22.09 6.41
N SER A 145 -6.26 -22.87 7.30
CA SER A 145 -7.30 -22.35 8.20
C SER A 145 -6.76 -21.20 9.06
N PRO A 146 -7.55 -20.15 9.34
CA PRO A 146 -7.12 -19.06 10.22
C PRO A 146 -6.66 -19.61 11.58
N SER A 147 -5.48 -19.19 12.02
CA SER A 147 -5.03 -19.41 13.39
C SER A 147 -5.41 -18.20 14.23
N ALA A 148 -6.30 -18.40 15.20
CA ALA A 148 -6.75 -17.35 16.11
C ALA A 148 -5.81 -17.24 17.30
N ALA A 149 -5.34 -16.03 17.59
CA ALA A 149 -4.74 -15.66 18.86
C ALA A 149 -5.65 -14.64 19.53
N THR A 150 -6.34 -15.05 20.60
CA THR A 150 -7.13 -14.11 21.42
C THR A 150 -6.17 -13.20 22.16
N ALA A 151 -6.10 -11.94 21.74
CA ALA A 151 -5.32 -10.91 22.40
C ALA A 151 -6.28 -10.07 23.27
N THR A 152 -6.18 -10.20 24.59
CA THR A 152 -6.84 -9.23 25.49
C THR A 152 -6.03 -7.93 25.45
N ILE A 153 -6.39 -7.02 24.55
CA ILE A 153 -5.76 -5.71 24.45
C ILE A 153 -6.24 -4.87 25.64
N ALA A 154 -5.49 -4.90 26.76
CA ALA A 154 -5.70 -3.96 27.85
C ALA A 154 -5.46 -2.54 27.31
N SER A 155 -6.48 -1.70 27.37
CA SER A 155 -6.60 -0.41 26.68
C SER A 155 -5.67 0.72 27.20
N SER A 156 -4.40 0.46 27.49
CA SER A 156 -3.48 1.52 27.94
C SER A 156 -1.99 1.36 27.59
N ALA A 157 -1.62 0.47 26.67
CA ALA A 157 -0.26 0.45 26.14
C ALA A 157 -0.31 0.60 24.62
N VAL A 158 0.22 1.72 24.12
CA VAL A 158 0.46 1.93 22.71
C VAL A 158 1.46 0.86 22.27
N ASN A 159 0.95 -0.23 21.69
CA ASN A 159 1.79 -1.19 20.99
C ASN A 159 2.11 -0.57 19.63
N SER A 160 3.33 -0.07 19.50
CA SER A 160 3.88 0.34 18.22
C SER A 160 3.92 -0.87 17.30
N MET A 161 3.09 -0.88 16.26
CA MET A 161 3.22 -1.80 15.15
C MET A 161 4.05 -1.11 14.07
N VAL A 162 5.22 -1.67 13.75
CA VAL A 162 5.97 -1.28 12.56
C VAL A 162 5.49 -2.17 11.43
N GLU A 163 4.61 -1.65 10.59
CA GLU A 163 4.24 -2.30 9.34
C GLU A 163 5.03 -1.70 8.19
N GLN A 164 5.82 -2.55 7.54
CA GLN A 164 6.49 -2.24 6.28
C GLN A 164 5.57 -2.66 5.13
N SER A 165 4.90 -1.68 4.50
CA SER A 165 4.36 -1.86 3.15
C SER A 165 5.36 -1.27 2.16
N ARG A 166 5.76 -2.09 1.19
CA ARG A 166 6.96 -1.95 0.36
C ARG A 166 6.60 -2.34 -1.06
N GLY A 167 6.40 -1.32 -1.88
CA GLY A 167 5.33 -1.34 -2.88
C GLY A 167 5.46 -2.40 -3.96
N PRO A 168 4.38 -3.08 -4.33
CA PRO A 168 4.23 -3.43 -5.73
C PRO A 168 3.93 -2.13 -6.45
N GLY A 169 4.51 -1.88 -7.62
CA GLY A 169 4.07 -0.80 -8.51
C GLY A 169 2.66 -1.07 -9.01
N VAL A 170 1.67 -1.20 -8.12
CA VAL A 170 0.29 -1.60 -8.38
C VAL A 170 -0.63 -0.65 -7.61
N ALA A 171 -1.52 0.00 -8.34
CA ALA A 171 -2.62 0.76 -7.79
C ALA A 171 -3.89 -0.09 -7.80
N TYR A 172 -4.63 -0.07 -6.71
CA TYR A 172 -5.94 -0.71 -6.60
C TYR A 172 -7.04 0.34 -6.63
N VAL A 173 -8.03 0.16 -7.50
CA VAL A 173 -9.20 1.02 -7.61
C VAL A 173 -10.44 0.20 -7.29
N PHE A 174 -11.22 0.64 -6.31
CA PHE A 174 -12.48 0.02 -5.93
C PHE A 174 -13.63 0.73 -6.66
N GLU A 175 -14.50 -0.05 -7.30
CA GLU A 175 -15.73 0.42 -7.95
C GLU A 175 -16.93 -0.20 -7.21
N GLY A 176 -17.81 0.64 -6.68
CA GLY A 176 -19.05 0.24 -6.01
C GLY A 176 -19.62 1.37 -5.16
N ASP A 177 -20.91 1.61 -5.27
CA ASP A 177 -21.62 2.67 -4.56
C ASP A 177 -22.56 2.12 -3.47
N PHE A 178 -22.96 2.99 -2.54
CA PHE A 178 -23.95 2.66 -1.53
C PHE A 178 -25.26 2.19 -2.19
N GLY A 179 -25.75 1.03 -1.78
CA GLY A 179 -26.97 0.42 -2.32
C GLY A 179 -26.73 -0.53 -3.49
N ASP A 180 -25.52 -0.57 -4.07
CA ASP A 180 -25.21 -1.48 -5.16
C ASP A 180 -25.20 -2.94 -4.70
N THR A 181 -25.50 -3.85 -5.62
CA THR A 181 -25.50 -5.29 -5.35
C THR A 181 -24.23 -5.99 -5.83
N SER A 182 -23.18 -5.24 -6.17
CA SER A 182 -21.90 -5.79 -6.65
C SER A 182 -20.79 -4.75 -6.49
N PHE A 183 -19.55 -5.18 -6.36
CA PHE A 183 -18.36 -4.31 -6.41
C PHE A 183 -17.30 -4.90 -7.34
N LYS A 184 -16.38 -4.06 -7.78
CA LYS A 184 -15.17 -4.46 -8.50
C LYS A 184 -13.91 -3.92 -7.85
N VAL A 185 -12.81 -4.62 -8.08
CA VAL A 185 -11.46 -4.17 -7.73
C VAL A 185 -10.59 -4.28 -8.96
N HIS A 186 -10.03 -3.16 -9.39
CA HIS A 186 -9.12 -3.09 -10.52
C HIS A 186 -7.69 -2.98 -10.01
N ALA A 187 -6.80 -3.82 -10.52
CA ALA A 187 -5.38 -3.73 -10.27
C ALA A 187 -4.67 -3.12 -11.48
N PHE A 188 -3.90 -2.06 -11.27
CA PHE A 188 -3.14 -1.38 -12.32
C PHE A 188 -1.67 -1.38 -12.00
N GLU A 189 -0.83 -1.87 -12.88
CA GLU A 189 0.61 -1.69 -12.82
C GLU A 189 1.01 -0.25 -13.20
N ILE A 190 1.88 0.35 -12.40
CA ILE A 190 2.42 1.69 -12.57
C ILE A 190 3.75 1.57 -13.33
N LEU A 191 3.79 1.96 -14.61
CA LEU A 191 4.97 1.86 -15.48
C LEU A 191 5.60 3.21 -15.83
N PRO A 192 6.95 3.32 -15.96
CA PRO A 192 7.91 2.28 -15.63
C PRO A 192 7.90 2.04 -14.12
N VAL A 193 8.16 0.79 -13.72
CA VAL A 193 8.75 0.54 -12.40
C VAL A 193 10.18 1.12 -12.47
N ASP A 194 10.30 2.44 -12.62
CA ASP A 194 11.57 3.16 -12.50
C ASP A 194 11.86 3.25 -11.00
N THR A 195 12.05 2.08 -10.42
CA THR A 195 12.90 1.97 -9.27
C THR A 195 14.30 2.20 -9.82
N ALA A 196 14.80 3.42 -9.69
CA ALA A 196 16.15 3.55 -9.16
C ALA A 196 16.16 2.72 -7.85
N GLU A 197 16.42 1.41 -8.00
CA GLU A 197 16.18 0.30 -7.07
C GLU A 197 16.00 0.82 -5.64
N LEU A 198 14.75 1.14 -5.28
CA LEU A 198 14.47 1.64 -3.94
C LEU A 198 14.57 0.42 -3.05
N LEU A 199 15.72 0.27 -2.43
CA LEU A 199 15.91 -0.77 -1.45
C LEU A 199 15.28 -0.31 -0.15
N GLU A 200 14.77 -1.28 0.53
CA GLU A 200 13.80 -1.08 1.55
C GLU A 200 14.22 -2.08 2.63
N PRO A 201 14.48 -1.70 3.92
CA PRO A 201 14.89 -2.68 4.89
C PRO A 201 13.99 -3.93 4.89
N THR A 202 14.57 -5.11 4.76
CA THR A 202 13.97 -6.43 4.90
C THR A 202 13.81 -6.85 6.35
N VAL A 203 14.52 -6.21 7.29
CA VAL A 203 14.36 -6.41 8.74
C VAL A 203 14.56 -5.08 9.48
N ILE A 204 13.64 -4.78 10.41
CA ILE A 204 13.80 -3.70 11.39
C ILE A 204 13.95 -4.34 12.78
N GLY A 205 15.16 -4.31 13.33
CA GLY A 205 15.39 -4.63 14.74
C GLY A 205 15.29 -3.34 15.56
N VAL A 206 14.68 -3.40 16.74
CA VAL A 206 14.63 -2.25 17.67
C VAL A 206 15.28 -2.70 18.97
N ASP A 207 16.32 -1.97 19.40
CA ASP A 207 16.89 -2.09 20.74
C ASP A 207 16.57 -0.85 21.58
N SER A 208 17.13 -0.72 22.78
CA SER A 208 16.80 0.37 23.70
C SER A 208 17.21 1.76 23.20
N GLU A 209 18.08 1.85 22.20
CA GLU A 209 18.67 3.11 21.73
C GLU A 209 18.59 3.29 20.22
N ASN A 210 18.47 2.20 19.44
CA ASN A 210 18.57 2.24 18.00
C ASN A 210 17.52 1.38 17.27
N VAL A 211 17.23 1.82 16.06
CA VAL A 211 16.59 1.08 14.98
C VAL A 211 17.69 0.51 14.09
N THR A 212 17.71 -0.80 13.91
CA THR A 212 18.58 -1.52 12.98
C THR A 212 17.81 -1.83 11.70
N LEU A 213 18.22 -1.24 10.58
CA LEU A 213 17.65 -1.39 9.25
C LEU A 213 18.54 -2.35 8.44
N ARG A 214 17.98 -3.43 7.89
CA ARG A 214 18.72 -4.38 7.04
C ARG A 214 18.21 -4.33 5.61
N PHE A 215 19.03 -4.08 4.60
CA PHE A 215 18.61 -3.98 3.18
C PHE A 215 19.34 -5.02 2.33
N GLU A 216 18.67 -5.72 1.42
CA GLU A 216 19.37 -6.53 0.41
C GLU A 216 19.92 -5.63 -0.68
N SER A 217 21.23 -5.68 -0.94
CA SER A 217 21.94 -4.74 -1.81
C SER A 217 22.60 -5.39 -3.01
N VAL A 218 22.72 -4.64 -4.11
CA VAL A 218 23.49 -5.04 -5.29
C VAL A 218 24.96 -4.64 -5.10
N ALA A 219 25.88 -5.52 -5.46
CA ALA A 219 27.32 -5.23 -5.37
C ALA A 219 27.67 -4.00 -6.21
N ASP A 220 28.50 -3.11 -5.65
CA ASP A 220 29.03 -1.89 -6.28
C ASP A 220 27.98 -0.82 -6.63
N ALA A 221 26.70 -1.05 -6.30
CA ALA A 221 25.66 -0.03 -6.44
C ALA A 221 25.78 1.03 -5.34
N MET A 222 25.60 2.30 -5.69
CA MET A 222 25.56 3.40 -4.73
C MET A 222 24.13 3.60 -4.22
N TYR A 223 23.97 3.79 -2.91
CA TYR A 223 22.68 4.03 -2.28
C TYR A 223 22.72 5.26 -1.38
N GLN A 224 21.60 5.97 -1.31
CA GLN A 224 21.37 7.07 -0.37
C GLN A 224 20.26 6.67 0.61
N LEU A 225 20.55 6.63 1.91
CA LEU A 225 19.49 6.49 2.90
C LEU A 225 18.69 7.79 2.93
N GLU A 226 17.37 7.64 2.92
CA GLU A 226 16.40 8.71 3.04
C GLU A 226 15.42 8.36 4.15
N ARG A 227 14.94 9.39 4.86
CA ARG A 227 13.91 9.27 5.86
C ARG A 227 12.72 10.19 5.59
N SER A 228 11.57 9.84 6.13
CA SER A 228 10.36 10.65 6.08
C SER A 228 9.58 10.53 7.39
N SER A 229 8.75 11.53 7.70
CA SER A 229 7.77 11.45 8.80
C SER A 229 6.33 11.34 8.30
N ASP A 230 6.10 11.51 6.98
CA ASP A 230 4.77 11.62 6.39
C ASP A 230 4.60 10.84 5.07
N LEU A 231 5.63 10.10 4.64
CA LEU A 231 5.74 9.36 3.37
C LEU A 231 5.69 10.21 2.09
N SER A 232 5.40 11.51 2.20
CA SER A 232 5.27 12.44 1.08
C SER A 232 6.57 13.20 0.81
N THR A 233 7.32 13.51 1.87
CA THR A 233 8.57 14.28 1.81
C THR A 233 9.72 13.42 2.33
N TRP A 234 10.69 13.15 1.46
CA TRP A 234 11.88 12.35 1.79
C TRP A 234 13.11 13.22 1.87
N VAL A 235 13.89 13.07 2.95
CA VAL A 235 15.13 13.80 3.18
C VAL A 235 16.29 12.82 3.33
N THR A 236 17.43 13.17 2.76
CA THR A 236 18.70 12.45 2.93
C THR A 236 19.04 12.26 4.41
N ASP A 237 19.39 11.03 4.79
CA ASP A 237 19.75 10.66 6.15
C ASP A 237 21.12 9.94 6.22
N GLY A 238 22.18 10.76 6.29
CA GLY A 238 23.57 10.31 6.35
C GLY A 238 24.23 10.15 4.98
N ASP A 239 25.42 9.56 4.99
CA ASP A 239 26.27 9.41 3.81
C ASP A 239 25.76 8.32 2.85
N GLN A 240 26.23 8.39 1.61
CA GLN A 240 25.98 7.36 0.61
C GLN A 240 26.71 6.06 0.98
N VAL A 241 26.10 4.93 0.66
CA VAL A 241 26.61 3.59 0.99
C VAL A 241 26.77 2.78 -0.28
N VAL A 242 27.89 2.08 -0.42
CA VAL A 242 28.12 1.13 -1.51
C VAL A 242 27.53 -0.22 -1.11
N GLY A 243 26.69 -0.81 -1.97
CA GLY A 243 26.16 -2.15 -1.79
C GLY A 243 27.24 -3.22 -1.88
N ASN A 244 27.09 -4.26 -1.05
CA ASN A 244 28.05 -5.35 -0.93
C ASN A 244 27.61 -6.63 -1.65
N GLY A 245 26.47 -6.60 -2.37
CA GLY A 245 25.90 -7.78 -3.03
C GLY A 245 25.16 -8.73 -2.10
N VAL A 246 25.02 -8.35 -0.83
CA VAL A 246 24.35 -9.10 0.24
C VAL A 246 23.55 -8.08 1.08
N THR A 247 23.42 -8.29 2.38
CA THR A 247 22.73 -7.37 3.27
C THR A 247 23.60 -6.17 3.70
N LEU A 248 23.08 -4.95 3.56
CA LEU A 248 23.53 -3.74 4.26
C LEU A 248 22.81 -3.61 5.60
N ILE A 249 23.55 -3.32 6.67
CA ILE A 249 22.99 -3.09 7.99
C ILE A 249 23.29 -1.64 8.40
N LEU A 250 22.24 -0.86 8.61
CA LEU A 250 22.34 0.55 9.02
C LEU A 250 21.65 0.73 10.37
N GLN A 251 22.29 1.43 11.29
CA GLN A 251 21.69 1.77 12.59
C GLN A 251 21.34 3.25 12.65
N ARG A 252 20.17 3.55 13.22
CA ARG A 252 19.70 4.91 13.46
C ARG A 252 19.20 5.04 14.89
N PRO A 253 19.41 6.19 15.55
CA PRO A 253 18.81 6.43 16.86
C PRO A 253 17.29 6.26 16.80
N LEU A 254 16.68 5.84 17.90
CA LEU A 254 15.22 5.84 18.00
C LEU A 254 14.68 7.26 17.79
N PRO A 255 13.57 7.43 17.04
CA PRO A 255 12.95 8.74 16.87
C PRO A 255 12.55 9.29 18.24
N SER A 256 12.94 10.53 18.52
CA SER A 256 12.58 11.18 19.79
C SER A 256 11.08 11.45 19.93
N THR A 257 10.38 11.55 18.79
CA THR A 257 8.93 11.77 18.71
C THR A 257 8.37 11.27 17.38
N GLY A 258 7.20 10.63 17.40
CA GLY A 258 6.45 10.29 16.19
C GLY A 258 6.94 9.04 15.46
N GLN A 259 6.43 8.85 14.24
CA GLN A 259 6.79 7.77 13.33
C GLN A 259 7.85 8.28 12.34
N GLU A 260 8.90 7.49 12.12
CA GLU A 260 9.86 7.72 11.05
C GLU A 260 9.89 6.52 10.10
N PHE A 261 10.01 6.82 8.81
CA PHE A 261 10.09 5.86 7.73
C PHE A 261 11.47 5.96 7.07
N TYR A 262 12.03 4.83 6.65
CA TYR A 262 13.38 4.76 6.07
C TYR A 262 13.40 3.96 4.76
N ARG A 263 14.13 4.46 3.75
CA ARG A 263 14.40 3.78 2.48
C ARG A 263 15.82 4.06 1.99
N LEU A 264 16.38 3.19 1.17
CA LEU A 264 17.60 3.42 0.40
C LEU A 264 17.19 3.73 -1.05
N ARG A 265 17.63 4.86 -1.58
CA ARG A 265 17.52 5.17 -3.01
C ARG A 265 18.81 4.81 -3.72
N LYS A 266 18.75 3.91 -4.72
CA LYS A 266 19.89 3.68 -5.60
C LYS A 266 20.20 4.95 -6.40
N LEU A 267 21.47 5.27 -6.54
CA LEU A 267 21.98 6.46 -7.22
C LEU A 267 22.52 6.12 -8.61
#